data_AF-A0AAN7G6V5-F1
#
_entry.id   AF-A0AAN7G6V5-F1
#
_cell.length_a   1.000
_cell.length_b   1.000
_cell.length_c   1.000
_cell.angle_alpha   90.00
_cell.angle_beta   90.00
_cell.angle_gamma   90.00
#
_symmetry.space_group_name_H-M   'P 1'
#
loop_
_entity.id
_entity.type
_entity.pdbx_description
1 polymer ?
#
loop_
_entity_poly.entity_id
_entity_poly.type
_entity_poly.pdbx_seq_one_letter_code
_entity_poly.pdbx_strand_id
1 'polypeptide(L)'
;MVALKAGTRPPWVGLGAAVWVEIASGNAYTFPLYSHSLKSVLGFNQHQLTMIGVANDIGENVGLLPGVVCDRFPPWVVLIVGSVFCFFGYGVIFLAVSRTVLSLPYWLLWLALCVAANSNAWFSTAVIVTNMRNFPLSRGTVAGILKGYVGLSAAVFTEIYSVLLHSSSSNLLLFLAIGIPVLCFIMMYFVRPCAPASGDDSEEHRHFLFIQASSIVLGLYLLTTTIMADTYSLSPLISYTFVFIMILLLMAPLAIPVKMTLNPMRTRKSGTLDQSIGSSEGLVQGEGNADKTEPLLTPSSSAKNLGSFHESEDVSEVAMLLAEGEGAVKKKRRPKRGEDFKFSEAVIKADFWLLFLVYFVGVGSGVTVLNNLAQIGIAQGVHETKILVSLFSFCNFVGRLGGGVVSEHFVS
;
A
#
# COMPACT_ATOMS: atom_id res chain seq x y z
N MET A 1 -18.53 -3.50 13.24
CA MET A 1 -17.25 -3.07 13.83
C MET A 1 -16.64 -4.30 14.47
N VAL A 2 -15.68 -4.96 13.81
CA VAL A 2 -15.05 -6.17 14.35
C VAL A 2 -14.14 -5.71 15.48
N ALA A 3 -14.39 -6.18 16.70
CA ALA A 3 -13.52 -5.91 17.85
C ALA A 3 -12.15 -6.54 17.55
N LEU A 4 -11.19 -5.70 17.14
CA LEU A 4 -9.81 -6.10 16.93
C LEU A 4 -9.22 -6.43 18.30
N LYS A 5 -9.04 -7.72 18.56
CA LYS A 5 -8.31 -8.22 19.72
C LYS A 5 -6.92 -7.57 19.68
N ALA A 6 -6.60 -6.74 20.68
CA ALA A 6 -5.33 -6.01 20.73
C ALA A 6 -4.16 -6.98 20.52
N GLY A 7 -3.53 -6.89 19.36
CA GLY A 7 -2.33 -7.65 19.07
C GLY A 7 -1.18 -7.09 19.91
N THR A 8 -0.53 -7.93 20.69
CA THR A 8 0.70 -7.59 21.44
C THR A 8 1.93 -7.37 20.55
N ARG A 9 1.78 -7.41 19.21
CA ARG A 9 2.88 -7.27 18.25
C ARG A 9 3.00 -5.82 17.78
N PRO A 10 4.24 -5.28 17.67
CA PRO A 10 4.44 -3.94 17.16
C PRO A 10 4.02 -3.85 15.68
N PRO A 11 3.35 -2.76 15.26
CA PRO A 11 2.82 -2.60 13.91
C PRO A 11 3.91 -2.63 12.82
N TRP A 12 5.15 -2.31 13.21
CA TRP A 12 6.35 -2.35 12.36
C TRP A 12 6.67 -3.74 11.77
N VAL A 13 6.29 -4.84 12.44
CA VAL A 13 6.45 -6.19 11.87
C VAL A 13 5.55 -6.35 10.64
N GLY A 14 4.31 -5.84 10.71
CA GLY A 14 3.37 -5.86 9.61
C GLY A 14 3.81 -4.98 8.44
N LEU A 15 4.42 -3.82 8.74
CA LEU A 15 4.95 -2.92 7.72
C LEU A 15 6.15 -3.54 6.98
N GLY A 16 7.10 -4.14 7.72
CA GLY A 16 8.25 -4.80 7.10
C GLY A 16 7.85 -6.01 6.25
N ALA A 17 6.86 -6.81 6.68
CA ALA A 17 6.31 -7.89 5.86
C ALA A 17 5.57 -7.37 4.62
N ALA A 18 4.87 -6.25 4.75
CA ALA A 18 4.17 -5.60 3.64
C ALA A 18 5.12 -5.14 2.53
N VAL A 19 6.33 -4.67 2.86
CA VAL A 19 7.36 -4.33 1.87
C VAL A 19 7.67 -5.50 0.93
N TRP A 20 7.83 -6.72 1.48
CA TRP A 20 8.08 -7.93 0.69
C TRP A 20 6.90 -8.28 -0.21
N VAL A 21 5.68 -8.16 0.31
CA VAL A 21 4.46 -8.40 -0.47
C VAL A 21 4.28 -7.33 -1.56
N GLU A 22 4.72 -6.09 -1.36
CA GLU A 22 4.65 -5.04 -2.38
C GLU A 22 5.69 -5.19 -3.48
N ILE A 23 6.89 -5.67 -3.16
CA ILE A 23 7.81 -6.14 -4.20
C ILE A 23 7.14 -7.25 -5.02
N ALA A 24 6.49 -8.20 -4.34
CA ALA A 24 5.81 -9.31 -4.99
C ALA A 24 4.58 -8.89 -5.82
N SER A 25 3.86 -7.85 -5.38
CA SER A 25 2.67 -7.32 -6.05
C SER A 25 3.02 -6.71 -7.41
N GLY A 26 4.21 -6.15 -7.57
CA GLY A 26 4.71 -5.62 -8.86
C GLY A 26 5.02 -6.66 -9.94
N ASN A 27 4.48 -7.87 -9.84
CA ASN A 27 4.64 -8.95 -10.81
C ASN A 27 4.17 -8.58 -12.23
N ALA A 28 3.18 -7.70 -12.37
CA ALA A 28 2.69 -7.21 -13.65
C ALA A 28 3.78 -6.48 -14.47
N TYR A 29 4.75 -5.85 -13.80
CA TYR A 29 5.88 -5.17 -14.46
C TYR A 29 6.92 -6.11 -15.04
N THR A 30 6.79 -7.43 -14.82
CA THR A 30 7.70 -8.42 -15.39
C THR A 30 7.32 -8.83 -16.81
N PHE A 31 6.17 -8.40 -17.33
CA PHE A 31 5.72 -8.72 -18.70
C PHE A 31 6.80 -8.50 -19.78
N PRO A 32 7.54 -7.37 -19.80
CA PRO A 32 8.61 -7.17 -20.78
C PRO A 32 9.68 -8.27 -20.77
N LEU A 33 9.97 -8.88 -19.62
CA LEU A 33 11.04 -9.88 -19.45
C LEU A 33 10.71 -11.21 -20.15
N TYR A 34 9.45 -11.61 -20.23
CA TYR A 34 9.04 -12.87 -20.87
C TYR A 34 8.19 -12.71 -22.13
N SER A 35 7.70 -11.50 -22.44
CA SER A 35 6.85 -11.22 -23.61
C SER A 35 7.48 -11.66 -24.93
N HIS A 36 8.79 -11.48 -25.10
CA HIS A 36 9.52 -11.92 -26.29
C HIS A 36 9.48 -13.46 -26.44
N SER A 37 9.69 -14.20 -25.34
CA SER A 37 9.58 -15.66 -25.36
C SER A 37 8.15 -16.13 -25.64
N LEU A 38 7.14 -15.41 -25.14
CA LEU A 38 5.75 -15.71 -25.45
C LEU A 38 5.49 -15.59 -26.96
N LYS A 39 6.02 -14.53 -27.59
CA LYS A 39 5.94 -14.32 -29.04
C LYS A 39 6.64 -15.42 -29.82
N SER A 40 7.91 -15.71 -29.50
CA SER A 40 8.73 -16.65 -30.27
C SER A 40 8.30 -18.10 -30.10
N VAL A 41 7.92 -18.51 -28.89
CA VAL A 41 7.48 -19.89 -28.61
C VAL A 41 6.08 -20.11 -29.18
N LEU A 42 5.13 -19.22 -28.94
CA LEU A 42 3.74 -19.45 -29.39
C LEU A 42 3.48 -19.02 -30.84
N GLY A 43 4.47 -18.44 -31.52
CA GLY A 43 4.34 -17.99 -32.91
C GLY A 43 3.37 -16.82 -33.06
N PHE A 44 3.23 -15.98 -32.04
CA PHE A 44 2.33 -14.84 -32.08
C PHE A 44 2.83 -13.73 -33.00
N ASN A 45 1.91 -13.07 -33.67
CA ASN A 45 2.20 -11.81 -34.36
C ASN A 45 2.26 -10.64 -33.35
N GLN A 46 2.72 -9.47 -33.80
CA GLN A 46 2.86 -8.30 -32.92
C GLN A 46 1.52 -7.86 -32.34
N HIS A 47 0.45 -7.89 -33.14
CA HIS A 47 -0.90 -7.53 -32.70
C HIS A 47 -1.40 -8.43 -31.55
N GLN A 48 -1.24 -9.74 -31.68
CA GLN A 48 -1.61 -10.72 -30.65
C GLN A 48 -0.82 -10.51 -29.36
N LEU A 49 0.49 -10.22 -29.46
CA LEU A 49 1.31 -9.91 -28.29
C LEU A 49 0.87 -8.62 -27.60
N THR A 50 0.58 -7.57 -28.38
CA THR A 50 0.06 -6.29 -27.85
C THR A 50 -1.25 -6.51 -27.12
N MET A 51 -2.17 -7.31 -27.68
CA MET A 51 -3.44 -7.64 -27.04
C MET A 51 -3.28 -8.47 -25.75
N ILE A 52 -2.23 -9.30 -25.66
CA ILE A 52 -1.86 -9.96 -24.40
C ILE A 52 -1.32 -8.93 -23.38
N GLY A 53 -0.53 -7.95 -23.82
CA GLY A 53 -0.12 -6.83 -22.97
C GLY A 53 -1.32 -6.05 -22.40
N VAL A 54 -2.33 -5.79 -23.22
CA VAL A 54 -3.60 -5.20 -22.76
C VAL A 54 -4.28 -6.05 -21.69
N ALA A 55 -4.20 -7.38 -21.80
CA ALA A 55 -4.72 -8.30 -20.78
C ALA A 55 -4.03 -8.08 -19.41
N ASN A 56 -2.71 -7.93 -19.44
CA ASN A 56 -1.89 -7.64 -18.26
C ASN A 56 -2.32 -6.30 -17.63
N ASP A 57 -2.46 -5.25 -18.45
CA ASP A 57 -2.86 -3.91 -17.98
C ASP A 57 -4.27 -3.92 -17.37
N ILE A 58 -5.22 -4.61 -17.99
CA ILE A 58 -6.58 -4.76 -17.46
C ILE A 58 -6.52 -5.45 -16.10
N GLY A 59 -5.76 -6.55 -15.98
CA GLY A 59 -5.62 -7.27 -14.72
C GLY A 59 -5.05 -6.38 -13.61
N GLU A 60 -3.98 -5.63 -13.88
CA GLU A 60 -3.35 -4.73 -12.91
C GLU A 60 -4.32 -3.65 -12.38
N ASN A 61 -5.21 -3.14 -13.24
CA ASN A 61 -6.06 -1.99 -12.92
C ASN A 61 -7.43 -2.35 -12.31
N VAL A 62 -7.82 -3.63 -12.28
CA VAL A 62 -9.12 -4.08 -11.73
C VAL A 62 -9.03 -4.31 -10.21
N GLY A 63 -8.99 -3.23 -9.44
CA GLY A 63 -8.82 -3.27 -7.97
C GLY A 63 -10.10 -3.28 -7.11
N LEU A 64 -11.29 -3.16 -7.72
CA LEU A 64 -12.55 -2.98 -6.98
C LEU A 64 -12.93 -4.19 -6.12
N LEU A 65 -12.75 -5.41 -6.64
CA LEU A 65 -13.09 -6.64 -5.94
C LEU A 65 -12.22 -6.84 -4.67
N PRO A 66 -10.87 -6.73 -4.74
CA PRO A 66 -10.02 -6.74 -3.55
C PRO A 66 -10.47 -5.76 -2.46
N GLY A 67 -10.85 -4.53 -2.84
CA GLY A 67 -11.30 -3.50 -1.90
C GLY A 67 -12.53 -3.93 -1.10
N VAL A 68 -13.58 -4.40 -1.79
CA VAL A 68 -14.81 -4.88 -1.15
C VAL A 68 -14.55 -6.07 -0.22
N VAL A 69 -13.67 -6.99 -0.64
CA VAL A 69 -13.34 -8.18 0.16
C VAL A 69 -12.53 -7.80 1.39
N CYS A 70 -11.59 -6.85 1.29
CA CYS A 70 -10.75 -6.41 2.41
C CYS A 70 -11.53 -5.65 3.52
N ASP A 71 -12.72 -5.15 3.21
CA ASP A 71 -13.61 -4.54 4.21
C ASP A 71 -14.42 -5.57 5.00
N ARG A 72 -14.68 -6.75 4.41
CA ARG A 72 -15.50 -7.80 5.02
C ARG A 72 -14.66 -8.92 5.64
N PHE A 73 -13.49 -9.20 5.09
CA PHE A 73 -12.66 -10.34 5.45
C PHE A 73 -11.29 -9.91 5.97
N PRO A 74 -10.64 -10.74 6.81
CA PRO A 74 -9.31 -10.45 7.32
C PRO A 74 -8.25 -10.49 6.19
N PRO A 75 -7.10 -9.81 6.36
CA PRO A 75 -6.10 -9.64 5.29
C PRO A 75 -5.55 -10.95 4.72
N TRP A 76 -5.47 -11.99 5.55
CA TRP A 76 -4.98 -13.31 5.12
C TRP A 76 -5.87 -13.94 4.04
N VAL A 77 -7.19 -13.73 4.08
CA VAL A 77 -8.11 -14.24 3.04
C VAL A 77 -7.80 -13.57 1.71
N VAL A 78 -7.59 -12.25 1.74
CA VAL A 78 -7.27 -11.44 0.54
C VAL A 78 -5.95 -11.91 -0.07
N LEU A 79 -4.92 -12.16 0.75
CA LEU A 79 -3.63 -12.70 0.30
C LEU A 79 -3.75 -14.12 -0.29
N ILE A 80 -4.59 -14.99 0.27
CA ILE A 80 -4.82 -16.32 -0.29
C ILE A 80 -5.46 -16.23 -1.69
N VAL A 81 -6.49 -15.39 -1.85
CA VAL A 81 -7.13 -15.22 -3.16
C VAL A 81 -6.13 -14.68 -4.19
N GLY A 82 -5.32 -13.68 -3.83
CA GLY A 82 -4.23 -13.20 -4.67
C GLY A 82 -3.23 -14.28 -5.03
N SER A 83 -2.85 -15.13 -4.06
CA SER A 83 -1.89 -16.23 -4.26
C SER A 83 -2.43 -17.30 -5.22
N VAL A 84 -3.72 -17.62 -5.11
CA VAL A 84 -4.42 -18.53 -6.03
C VAL A 84 -4.44 -17.94 -7.45
N PHE A 85 -4.78 -16.66 -7.60
CA PHE A 85 -4.79 -16.00 -8.90
C PHE A 85 -3.41 -15.94 -9.53
N CYS A 86 -2.38 -15.64 -8.73
CA CYS A 86 -0.99 -15.61 -9.16
C CYS A 86 -0.52 -17.01 -9.62
N PHE A 87 -0.77 -18.05 -8.82
CA PHE A 87 -0.40 -19.43 -9.12
C PHE A 87 -1.04 -19.94 -10.41
N PHE A 88 -2.36 -19.85 -10.53
CA PHE A 88 -3.06 -20.36 -11.72
C PHE A 88 -2.81 -19.50 -12.95
N GLY A 89 -2.80 -18.17 -12.80
CA GLY A 89 -2.55 -17.25 -13.91
C GLY A 89 -1.17 -17.47 -14.53
N TYR A 90 -0.10 -17.27 -13.76
CA TYR A 90 1.27 -17.48 -14.26
C TYR A 90 1.58 -18.95 -14.52
N GLY A 91 0.97 -19.89 -13.79
CA GLY A 91 1.11 -21.33 -14.03
C GLY A 91 0.65 -21.73 -15.43
N VAL A 92 -0.49 -21.22 -15.90
CA VAL A 92 -0.95 -21.47 -17.28
C VAL A 92 0.01 -20.89 -18.31
N ILE A 93 0.52 -19.66 -18.09
CA ILE A 93 1.49 -19.04 -19.00
C ILE A 93 2.83 -19.81 -18.99
N PHE A 94 3.28 -20.27 -17.82
CA PHE A 94 4.45 -21.13 -17.67
C PHE A 94 4.31 -22.43 -18.46
N LEU A 95 3.15 -23.09 -18.36
CA LEU A 95 2.90 -24.35 -19.07
C LEU A 95 2.94 -24.14 -20.60
N ALA A 96 2.42 -23.00 -21.08
CA ALA A 96 2.42 -22.61 -22.48
C ALA A 96 3.84 -22.34 -23.01
N VAL A 97 4.62 -21.53 -22.29
CA VAL A 97 5.99 -21.14 -22.69
C VAL A 97 6.97 -22.31 -22.57
N SER A 98 6.81 -23.16 -21.56
CA SER A 98 7.65 -24.35 -21.36
C SER A 98 7.26 -25.52 -22.27
N ARG A 99 6.25 -25.36 -23.16
CA ARG A 99 5.76 -26.39 -24.09
C ARG A 99 5.29 -27.70 -23.43
N THR A 100 5.06 -27.68 -22.12
CA THR A 100 4.56 -28.84 -21.36
C THR A 100 3.14 -29.22 -21.76
N VAL A 101 2.30 -28.22 -22.06
CA VAL A 101 0.96 -28.41 -22.64
C VAL A 101 0.98 -27.79 -24.04
N LEU A 102 0.82 -28.64 -25.06
CA LEU A 102 0.72 -28.19 -26.43
C LEU A 102 -0.70 -27.67 -26.71
N SER A 103 -0.79 -26.58 -27.49
CA SER A 103 -2.05 -26.07 -28.07
C SER A 103 -3.04 -25.44 -27.08
N LEU A 104 -2.59 -24.55 -26.19
CA LEU A 104 -3.51 -23.72 -25.39
C LEU A 104 -4.16 -22.63 -26.26
N PRO A 105 -5.50 -22.44 -26.18
CA PRO A 105 -6.18 -21.44 -26.98
C PRO A 105 -5.82 -20.02 -26.53
N TYR A 106 -5.74 -19.09 -27.50
CA TYR A 106 -5.33 -17.71 -27.26
C TYR A 106 -6.17 -17.00 -26.18
N TRP A 107 -7.50 -17.18 -26.21
CA TRP A 107 -8.40 -16.55 -25.23
C TRP A 107 -8.11 -17.01 -23.79
N LEU A 108 -7.67 -18.26 -23.61
CA LEU A 108 -7.33 -18.78 -22.29
C LEU A 108 -6.02 -18.17 -21.78
N LEU A 109 -5.04 -17.96 -22.65
CA LEU A 109 -3.79 -17.26 -22.30
C LEU A 109 -4.05 -15.80 -21.96
N TRP A 110 -4.94 -15.14 -22.70
CA TRP A 110 -5.38 -13.78 -22.42
C TRP A 110 -6.05 -13.70 -21.04
N LEU A 111 -7.01 -14.58 -20.76
CA LEU A 111 -7.69 -14.63 -19.47
C LEU A 111 -6.73 -15.00 -18.32
N ALA A 112 -5.84 -15.97 -18.54
CA ALA A 112 -4.86 -16.38 -17.55
C ALA A 112 -3.92 -15.23 -17.18
N LEU A 113 -3.49 -14.43 -18.15
CA LEU A 113 -2.66 -13.26 -17.87
C LEU A 113 -3.44 -12.15 -17.16
N CYS A 114 -4.70 -11.91 -17.52
CA CYS A 114 -5.57 -11.01 -16.74
C CYS A 114 -5.65 -11.44 -15.27
N VAL A 115 -5.88 -12.74 -15.02
CA VAL A 115 -5.95 -13.30 -13.66
C VAL A 115 -4.60 -13.19 -12.95
N ALA A 116 -3.51 -13.48 -13.65
CA ALA A 116 -2.15 -13.36 -13.12
C ALA A 116 -1.86 -11.93 -12.67
N ALA A 117 -2.08 -10.94 -13.55
CA ALA A 117 -1.85 -9.54 -13.24
C ALA A 117 -2.82 -9.01 -12.16
N ASN A 118 -4.05 -9.50 -12.12
CA ASN A 118 -5.01 -9.14 -11.07
C ASN A 118 -4.53 -9.54 -9.67
N SER A 119 -3.66 -10.56 -9.53
CA SER A 119 -3.06 -10.89 -8.23
C SER A 119 -2.36 -9.71 -7.56
N ASN A 120 -1.76 -8.80 -8.34
CA ASN A 120 -1.18 -7.54 -7.87
C ASN A 120 -2.18 -6.76 -7.00
N ALA A 121 -3.39 -6.54 -7.52
CA ALA A 121 -4.42 -5.75 -6.84
C ALA A 121 -4.83 -6.39 -5.49
N TRP A 122 -4.89 -7.72 -5.42
CA TRP A 122 -5.16 -8.44 -4.17
C TRP A 122 -4.04 -8.27 -3.15
N PHE A 123 -2.79 -8.46 -3.57
CA PHE A 123 -1.63 -8.30 -2.69
C PHE A 123 -1.48 -6.87 -2.18
N SER A 124 -1.46 -5.89 -3.09
CA SER A 124 -1.41 -4.45 -2.77
C SER A 124 -2.51 -4.06 -1.80
N THR A 125 -3.76 -4.42 -2.08
CA THR A 125 -4.91 -3.99 -1.26
C THR A 125 -4.82 -4.58 0.15
N ALA A 126 -4.48 -5.86 0.27
CA ALA A 126 -4.38 -6.53 1.57
C ALA A 126 -3.38 -5.83 2.49
N VAL A 127 -2.21 -5.44 1.96
CA VAL A 127 -1.14 -4.89 2.79
C VAL A 127 -1.26 -3.38 3.00
N ILE A 128 -1.67 -2.61 1.99
CA ILE A 128 -1.86 -1.16 2.11
C ILE A 128 -2.98 -0.85 3.10
N VAL A 129 -4.17 -1.45 2.91
CA VAL A 129 -5.32 -1.17 3.76
C VAL A 129 -5.03 -1.57 5.21
N THR A 130 -4.35 -2.70 5.42
CA THR A 130 -3.96 -3.14 6.76
C THR A 130 -2.98 -2.18 7.41
N ASN A 131 -1.94 -1.73 6.71
CA ASN A 131 -0.93 -0.84 7.30
C ASN A 131 -1.43 0.60 7.48
N MET A 132 -2.30 1.11 6.61
CA MET A 132 -2.96 2.40 6.82
C MET A 132 -3.89 2.38 8.04
N ARG A 133 -4.49 1.22 8.36
CA ARG A 133 -5.25 1.03 9.61
C ARG A 133 -4.34 0.93 10.83
N ASN A 134 -3.14 0.37 10.68
CA ASN A 134 -2.15 0.26 11.76
C ASN A 134 -1.52 1.62 12.11
N PHE A 135 -1.35 2.52 11.13
CA PHE A 135 -0.74 3.85 11.28
C PHE A 135 -1.72 4.95 10.84
N PRO A 136 -2.76 5.25 11.64
CA PRO A 136 -3.84 6.15 11.23
C PRO A 136 -3.42 7.61 11.10
N LEU A 137 -2.30 8.01 11.73
CA LEU A 137 -1.74 9.38 11.72
C LEU A 137 -0.68 9.59 10.62
N SER A 138 -0.25 8.53 9.92
CA SER A 138 0.80 8.61 8.89
C SER A 138 0.40 7.82 7.64
N ARG A 139 -0.87 7.93 7.26
CA ARG A 139 -1.48 7.15 6.17
C ARG A 139 -0.82 7.45 4.82
N GLY A 140 -0.51 8.71 4.56
CA GLY A 140 0.13 9.15 3.32
C GLY A 140 1.55 8.62 3.22
N THR A 141 2.31 8.72 4.31
CA THR A 141 3.68 8.20 4.40
C THR A 141 3.72 6.68 4.20
N VAL A 142 2.85 5.93 4.88
CA VAL A 142 2.79 4.47 4.74
C VAL A 142 2.39 4.05 3.33
N ALA A 143 1.37 4.67 2.76
CA ALA A 143 0.95 4.39 1.39
C ALA A 143 2.07 4.70 0.39
N GLY A 144 2.80 5.81 0.58
CA GLY A 144 3.94 6.21 -0.27
C GLY A 144 5.10 5.21 -0.21
N ILE A 145 5.47 4.74 0.98
CA ILE A 145 6.51 3.72 1.16
C ILE A 145 6.10 2.42 0.46
N LEU A 146 4.91 1.88 0.77
CA LEU A 146 4.44 0.61 0.23
C LEU A 146 4.29 0.65 -1.29
N LYS A 147 3.63 1.69 -1.84
CA LYS A 147 3.53 1.88 -3.29
C LYS A 147 4.88 2.17 -3.94
N GLY A 148 5.80 2.79 -3.21
CA GLY A 148 7.19 2.97 -3.63
C GLY A 148 7.86 1.62 -3.91
N TYR A 149 7.75 0.65 -3.00
CA TYR A 149 8.30 -0.69 -3.22
C TYR A 149 7.70 -1.38 -4.46
N VAL A 150 6.40 -1.23 -4.71
CA VAL A 150 5.81 -1.68 -5.99
C VAL A 150 6.51 -1.02 -7.18
N GLY A 151 6.90 0.25 -7.10
CA GLY A 151 7.67 0.93 -8.15
C GLY A 151 9.09 0.37 -8.35
N LEU A 152 9.76 -0.08 -7.28
CA LEU A 152 11.09 -0.69 -7.34
C LEU A 152 11.08 -2.15 -7.80
N SER A 153 9.93 -2.83 -7.71
CA SER A 153 9.77 -4.25 -8.01
C SER A 153 10.30 -4.65 -9.40
N ALA A 154 10.10 -3.83 -10.42
CA ALA A 154 10.53 -4.12 -11.78
C ALA A 154 12.06 -4.25 -11.89
N ALA A 155 12.80 -3.38 -11.20
CA ALA A 155 14.26 -3.46 -11.13
C ALA A 155 14.71 -4.70 -10.33
N VAL A 156 14.07 -4.96 -9.18
CA VAL A 156 14.34 -6.16 -8.37
C VAL A 156 14.12 -7.46 -9.17
N PHE A 157 12.99 -7.58 -9.87
CA PHE A 157 12.70 -8.74 -10.70
C PHE A 157 13.66 -8.85 -11.89
N THR A 158 14.09 -7.74 -12.49
CA THR A 158 15.07 -7.75 -13.58
C THR A 158 16.43 -8.28 -13.12
N GLU A 159 16.86 -7.93 -11.91
CA GLU A 159 18.10 -8.42 -11.33
C GLU A 159 18.00 -9.92 -10.98
N ILE A 160 16.91 -10.34 -10.33
CA ILE A 160 16.63 -11.77 -10.07
C ILE A 160 16.59 -12.56 -11.37
N TYR A 161 15.90 -12.05 -12.40
CA TYR A 161 15.80 -12.67 -13.71
C TYR A 161 17.17 -12.88 -14.37
N SER A 162 17.99 -11.83 -14.35
CA SER A 162 19.29 -11.84 -15.03
C SER A 162 20.29 -12.76 -14.32
N VAL A 163 20.33 -12.71 -12.98
CA VAL A 163 21.37 -13.38 -12.18
C VAL A 163 20.93 -14.77 -11.70
N LEU A 164 19.79 -14.88 -11.01
CA LEU A 164 19.34 -16.13 -10.36
C LEU A 164 18.66 -17.08 -11.35
N LEU A 165 17.93 -16.50 -12.32
CA LEU A 165 17.14 -17.28 -13.27
C LEU A 165 17.84 -17.44 -14.61
N HIS A 166 19.10 -16.98 -14.72
CA HIS A 166 19.95 -17.10 -15.90
C HIS A 166 19.28 -16.60 -17.19
N SER A 167 18.49 -15.51 -17.10
CA SER A 167 17.73 -14.94 -18.22
C SER A 167 16.78 -15.94 -18.91
N SER A 168 16.24 -16.90 -18.15
CA SER A 168 15.26 -17.87 -18.65
C SER A 168 13.84 -17.44 -18.33
N SER A 169 13.04 -17.15 -19.37
CA SER A 169 11.63 -16.77 -19.24
C SER A 169 10.77 -17.85 -18.59
N SER A 170 11.07 -19.13 -18.83
CA SER A 170 10.36 -20.24 -18.19
C SER A 170 10.63 -20.28 -16.68
N ASN A 171 11.88 -20.07 -16.27
CA ASN A 171 12.24 -20.02 -14.85
C ASN A 171 11.62 -18.80 -14.17
N LEU A 172 11.53 -17.66 -14.87
CA LEU A 172 10.81 -16.47 -14.39
C LEU A 172 9.33 -16.77 -14.17
N LEU A 173 8.65 -17.34 -15.16
CA LEU A 173 7.23 -17.68 -15.05
C LEU A 173 6.97 -18.69 -13.92
N LEU A 174 7.88 -19.65 -13.71
CA LEU A 174 7.81 -20.58 -12.59
C LEU A 174 7.99 -19.85 -11.24
N PHE A 175 8.95 -18.92 -11.16
CA PHE A 175 9.16 -18.09 -9.98
C PHE A 175 7.94 -17.20 -9.66
N LEU A 176 7.30 -16.63 -10.69
CA LEU A 176 6.05 -15.88 -10.51
C LEU A 176 4.90 -16.79 -10.07
N ALA A 177 4.78 -17.99 -10.66
CA ALA A 177 3.71 -18.93 -10.35
C ALA A 177 3.84 -19.56 -8.95
N ILE A 178 5.06 -19.81 -8.46
CA ILE A 178 5.28 -20.53 -7.20
C ILE A 178 5.98 -19.67 -6.15
N GLY A 179 7.05 -18.98 -6.53
CA GLY A 179 7.87 -18.18 -5.63
C GLY A 179 7.09 -17.04 -4.99
N ILE A 180 6.31 -16.29 -5.77
CA ILE A 180 5.46 -15.20 -5.24
C ILE A 180 4.37 -15.73 -4.29
N PRO A 181 3.55 -16.72 -4.66
CA PRO A 181 2.59 -17.30 -3.73
C PRO A 181 3.21 -17.81 -2.43
N VAL A 182 4.35 -18.51 -2.50
CA VAL A 182 5.07 -18.99 -1.30
C VAL A 182 5.50 -17.81 -0.43
N LEU A 183 6.07 -16.75 -1.01
CA LEU A 183 6.43 -15.54 -0.29
C LEU A 183 5.20 -14.91 0.38
N CYS A 184 4.07 -14.80 -0.32
CA CYS A 184 2.81 -14.28 0.22
C CYS A 184 2.25 -15.14 1.36
N PHE A 185 2.33 -16.47 1.27
CA PHE A 185 1.91 -17.38 2.34
C PHE A 185 2.79 -17.22 3.60
N ILE A 186 4.10 -17.04 3.44
CA ILE A 186 5.00 -16.76 4.57
C ILE A 186 4.65 -15.40 5.20
N MET A 187 4.48 -14.36 4.38
CA MET A 187 4.22 -13.00 4.85
C MET A 187 2.82 -12.81 5.46
N MET A 188 1.84 -13.62 5.04
CA MET A 188 0.48 -13.63 5.60
C MET A 188 0.45 -13.75 7.12
N TYR A 189 1.40 -14.46 7.74
CA TYR A 189 1.44 -14.59 9.20
C TYR A 189 1.79 -13.28 9.91
N PHE A 190 2.58 -12.43 9.26
CA PHE A 190 3.13 -11.19 9.79
C PHE A 190 2.24 -9.97 9.48
N VAL A 191 1.53 -9.98 8.35
CA VAL A 191 0.56 -8.92 7.99
C VAL A 191 -0.73 -9.10 8.80
N ARG A 192 -0.78 -8.47 9.98
CA ARG A 192 -1.97 -8.46 10.84
C ARG A 192 -2.37 -7.03 11.21
N PRO A 193 -3.69 -6.75 11.29
CA PRO A 193 -4.14 -5.51 11.89
C PRO A 193 -3.72 -5.46 13.36
N CYS A 194 -3.10 -4.36 13.76
CA CYS A 194 -2.65 -4.07 15.11
C CYS A 194 -3.48 -2.91 15.66
N ALA A 195 -3.60 -2.83 16.99
CA ALA A 195 -4.22 -1.65 17.60
C ALA A 195 -3.28 -0.46 17.37
N PRO A 196 -3.77 0.68 16.84
CA PRO A 196 -2.94 1.86 16.63
C PRO A 196 -2.40 2.35 17.97
N ALA A 197 -1.14 2.79 17.99
CA ALA A 197 -0.56 3.43 19.17
C ALA A 197 -1.32 4.74 19.45
N SER A 198 -1.63 4.99 20.72
CA SER A 198 -2.52 6.08 21.15
C SER A 198 -1.81 7.43 21.35
N GLY A 199 -0.74 7.71 20.63
CA GLY A 199 0.04 8.96 20.80
C GLY A 199 0.96 9.26 19.62
N ASP A 200 1.32 10.54 19.48
CA ASP A 200 2.29 11.04 18.52
C ASP A 200 3.72 10.75 19.05
N ASP A 201 4.25 9.59 18.68
CA ASP A 201 5.58 9.15 19.13
C ASP A 201 6.65 9.75 18.20
N SER A 202 7.50 10.65 18.70
CA SER A 202 8.67 11.17 17.97
C SER A 202 9.57 10.05 17.39
N GLU A 203 9.57 8.88 18.03
CA GLU A 203 10.28 7.69 17.55
C GLU A 203 9.65 7.08 16.28
N GLU A 204 8.33 7.19 16.07
CA GLU A 204 7.64 6.74 14.85
C GLU A 204 8.12 7.52 13.63
N HIS A 205 8.24 8.84 13.75
CA HIS A 205 8.78 9.69 12.68
C HIS A 205 10.22 9.28 12.30
N ARG A 206 11.07 9.00 13.30
CA ARG A 206 12.45 8.54 13.06
C ARG A 206 12.50 7.18 12.36
N HIS A 207 11.60 6.27 12.70
CA HIS A 207 11.50 4.97 12.03
C HIS A 207 11.04 5.13 10.57
N PHE A 208 10.07 5.99 10.29
CA PHE A 208 9.66 6.28 8.92
C PHE A 208 10.78 6.92 8.09
N LEU A 209 11.49 7.91 8.63
CA LEU A 209 12.64 8.50 7.97
C LEU A 209 13.71 7.47 7.64
N PHE A 210 13.99 6.54 8.57
CA PHE A 210 14.92 5.45 8.32
C PHE A 210 14.45 4.55 7.17
N ILE A 211 13.17 4.15 7.15
CA ILE A 211 12.62 3.32 6.05
C ILE A 211 12.73 4.07 4.73
N GLN A 212 12.32 5.34 4.66
CA GLN A 212 12.41 6.15 3.45
C GLN A 212 13.85 6.29 2.95
N ALA A 213 14.79 6.62 3.84
CA ALA A 213 16.21 6.73 3.49
C ALA A 213 16.78 5.39 2.99
N SER A 214 16.49 4.28 3.68
CA SER A 214 16.91 2.94 3.24
C SER A 214 16.31 2.54 1.90
N SER A 215 15.07 2.95 1.62
CA SER A 215 14.39 2.72 0.33
C SER A 215 15.03 3.53 -0.80
N ILE A 216 15.44 4.77 -0.54
CA ILE A 216 16.16 5.61 -1.52
C ILE A 216 17.53 4.99 -1.82
N VAL A 217 18.25 4.53 -0.80
CA VAL A 217 19.52 3.82 -0.98
C VAL A 217 19.33 2.56 -1.83
N LEU A 218 18.28 1.76 -1.57
CA LEU A 218 17.93 0.61 -2.39
C LEU A 218 17.64 1.01 -3.85
N GLY A 219 16.86 2.07 -4.08
CA GLY A 219 16.55 2.53 -5.43
C GLY A 219 17.80 2.97 -6.21
N LEU A 220 18.69 3.74 -5.58
CA LEU A 220 19.96 4.16 -6.18
C LEU A 220 20.90 2.97 -6.44
N TYR A 221 20.91 2.03 -5.51
CA TYR A 221 21.67 0.79 -5.62
C TYR A 221 21.23 -0.05 -6.82
N LEU A 222 19.92 -0.29 -6.96
CA LEU A 222 19.33 -1.01 -8.11
C LEU A 222 19.64 -0.32 -9.44
N LEU A 223 19.58 1.02 -9.48
CA LEU A 223 19.93 1.78 -10.67
C LEU A 223 21.41 1.61 -11.05
N THR A 224 22.31 1.71 -10.07
CA THR A 224 23.75 1.60 -10.31
C THR A 224 24.15 0.19 -10.72
N THR A 225 23.62 -0.83 -10.05
CA THR A 225 23.89 -2.24 -10.38
C THR A 225 23.34 -2.62 -11.75
N THR A 226 22.17 -2.12 -12.13
CA THR A 226 21.61 -2.34 -13.47
C THR A 226 22.50 -1.72 -14.55
N ILE A 227 22.95 -0.47 -14.37
CA ILE A 227 23.88 0.19 -15.32
C ILE A 227 25.21 -0.58 -15.39
N MET A 228 25.76 -0.98 -14.25
CA MET A 228 27.03 -1.70 -14.18
C MET A 228 26.94 -3.07 -14.86
N ALA A 229 25.82 -3.78 -14.68
CA ALA A 229 25.59 -5.09 -15.29
C ALA A 229 25.33 -5.03 -16.81
N ASP A 230 24.87 -3.89 -17.32
CA ASP A 230 24.63 -3.71 -18.76
C ASP A 230 25.91 -3.25 -19.49
N THR A 231 26.68 -2.35 -18.86
CA THR A 231 27.90 -1.77 -19.43
C THR A 231 29.13 -2.68 -19.31
N TYR A 232 29.19 -3.53 -18.28
CA TYR A 232 30.32 -4.43 -18.03
C TYR A 232 29.89 -5.89 -18.03
N SER A 233 30.71 -6.76 -18.61
CA SER A 233 30.61 -8.21 -18.46
C SER A 233 31.08 -8.65 -17.07
N LEU A 234 30.19 -8.54 -16.09
CA LEU A 234 30.47 -8.90 -14.70
C LEU A 234 30.72 -10.40 -14.54
N SER A 235 31.66 -10.75 -13.66
CA SER A 235 31.87 -12.14 -13.30
C SER A 235 30.68 -12.66 -12.47
N PRO A 236 30.36 -13.97 -12.53
CA PRO A 236 29.23 -14.53 -11.78
C PRO A 236 29.29 -14.23 -10.28
N LEU A 237 30.49 -14.23 -9.70
CA LEU A 237 30.70 -13.93 -8.29
C LEU A 237 30.23 -12.50 -7.95
N ILE A 238 30.58 -11.52 -8.78
CA ILE A 238 30.18 -10.12 -8.57
C ILE A 238 28.66 -9.98 -8.72
N SER A 239 28.06 -10.62 -9.72
CA SER A 239 26.60 -10.62 -9.89
C SER A 239 25.86 -11.24 -8.70
N TYR A 240 26.35 -12.34 -8.14
CA TYR A 240 25.77 -12.92 -6.91
C TYR A 240 25.95 -12.02 -5.69
N THR A 241 27.07 -11.31 -5.57
CA THR A 241 27.24 -10.32 -4.49
C THR A 241 26.26 -9.16 -4.63
N PHE A 242 25.91 -8.75 -5.85
CA PHE A 242 24.94 -7.67 -6.05
C PHE A 242 23.55 -8.06 -5.56
N VAL A 243 23.09 -9.25 -5.96
CA VAL A 243 21.83 -9.81 -5.47
C VAL A 243 21.83 -9.95 -3.95
N PHE A 244 22.93 -10.41 -3.36
CA PHE A 244 23.03 -10.56 -1.91
C PHE A 244 22.86 -9.21 -1.20
N ILE A 245 23.52 -8.16 -1.68
CA ILE A 245 23.38 -6.80 -1.14
C ILE A 245 21.97 -6.26 -1.36
N MET A 246 21.37 -6.49 -2.54
CA MET A 246 19.97 -6.15 -2.81
C MET A 246 19.02 -6.76 -1.78
N ILE A 247 19.16 -8.07 -1.49
CA ILE A 247 18.35 -8.77 -0.49
C ILE A 247 18.57 -8.17 0.91
N LEU A 248 19.82 -7.85 1.27
CA LEU A 248 20.13 -7.23 2.56
C LEU A 248 19.47 -5.84 2.70
N LEU A 249 19.50 -5.03 1.64
CA LEU A 249 18.83 -3.72 1.61
C LEU A 249 17.30 -3.86 1.67
N LEU A 250 16.72 -4.86 1.01
CA LEU A 250 15.29 -5.20 1.12
C LEU A 250 14.87 -5.62 2.54
N MET A 251 15.79 -6.19 3.32
CA MET A 251 15.56 -6.54 4.72
C MET A 251 15.67 -5.33 5.67
N ALA A 252 16.17 -4.17 5.22
CA ALA A 252 16.39 -3.01 6.09
C ALA A 252 15.14 -2.53 6.85
N PRO A 253 13.93 -2.46 6.27
CA PRO A 253 12.71 -2.09 7.00
C PRO A 253 12.36 -3.06 8.15
N LEU A 254 12.80 -4.32 8.08
CA LEU A 254 12.63 -5.30 9.16
C LEU A 254 13.62 -5.10 10.31
N ALA A 255 14.66 -4.27 10.15
CA ALA A 255 15.59 -3.97 11.24
C ALA A 255 14.91 -3.24 12.41
N ILE A 256 13.89 -2.42 12.13
CA ILE A 256 13.10 -1.71 13.15
C ILE A 256 12.39 -2.68 14.09
N PRO A 257 11.52 -3.59 13.61
CA PRO A 257 10.85 -4.54 14.50
C PRO A 257 11.85 -5.47 15.20
N VAL A 258 12.94 -5.89 14.54
CA VAL A 258 13.99 -6.71 15.17
C VAL A 258 14.62 -5.96 16.36
N LYS A 259 15.02 -4.70 16.18
CA LYS A 259 15.56 -3.85 17.25
C LYS A 259 14.58 -3.70 18.42
N MET A 260 13.29 -3.52 18.13
CA MET A 260 12.25 -3.41 19.15
C MET A 260 12.07 -4.72 19.94
N THR A 261 12.15 -5.87 19.27
CA THR A 261 12.06 -7.19 19.93
C THR A 261 13.30 -7.55 20.74
N LEU A 262 14.49 -7.11 20.33
CA LEU A 262 15.74 -7.38 21.03
C LEU A 262 15.99 -6.44 22.22
N ASN A 263 15.46 -5.22 22.18
CA ASN A 263 15.60 -4.22 23.26
C ASN A 263 14.26 -3.83 23.92
N PRO A 264 13.50 -4.78 24.49
CA PRO A 264 12.22 -4.46 25.15
C PRO A 264 12.40 -3.61 26.42
N MET A 265 13.61 -3.52 26.96
CA MET A 265 13.92 -2.96 28.28
C MET A 265 14.03 -1.42 28.32
N ARG A 266 14.14 -0.75 27.17
CA ARG A 266 14.28 0.72 27.12
C ARG A 266 12.94 1.46 27.10
N THR A 267 11.90 0.87 26.52
CA THR A 267 10.55 1.46 26.41
C THR A 267 9.81 1.46 27.76
N ARG A 268 10.10 0.49 28.65
CA ARG A 268 9.50 0.45 30.00
C ARG A 268 9.95 1.62 30.89
N LYS A 269 11.16 2.16 30.67
CA LYS A 269 11.68 3.30 31.46
C LYS A 269 11.01 4.64 31.13
N SER A 270 10.36 4.77 29.98
CA SER A 270 9.65 6.01 29.61
C SER A 270 8.27 6.12 30.27
N GLY A 271 7.63 5.00 30.63
CA GLY A 271 6.30 4.99 31.26
C GLY A 271 6.32 4.92 32.79
N THR A 272 7.50 4.84 33.43
CA THR A 272 7.61 4.71 34.90
C THR A 272 8.14 5.99 35.58
N LEU A 273 8.44 7.06 34.82
CA LEU A 273 8.95 8.31 35.40
C LEU A 273 7.86 9.33 35.78
N ASP A 274 6.62 9.15 35.32
CA ASP A 274 5.50 10.07 35.61
C ASP A 274 4.56 9.61 36.75
N GLN A 275 4.96 8.61 37.53
CA GLN A 275 4.13 8.07 38.63
C GLN A 275 4.83 8.03 39.99
N SER A 276 5.78 8.92 40.23
CA SER A 276 6.42 9.05 41.54
C SER A 276 6.81 10.50 41.81
N ILE A 277 5.85 11.32 42.25
CA ILE A 277 6.02 12.39 43.25
C ILE A 277 4.60 12.73 43.74
N GLY A 278 4.33 12.53 45.03
CA GLY A 278 3.14 13.08 45.68
C GLY A 278 2.35 12.17 46.63
N SER A 279 3.02 11.33 47.43
CA SER A 279 2.41 10.77 48.64
C SER A 279 3.35 11.02 49.82
N SER A 280 3.01 12.01 50.64
CA SER A 280 3.36 12.00 52.07
C SER A 280 2.27 12.72 52.84
N GLU A 281 1.76 12.01 53.84
CA GLU A 281 0.72 12.37 54.78
C GLU A 281 1.11 13.57 55.66
N GLY A 282 0.09 14.30 56.11
CA GLY A 282 0.20 15.31 57.16
C GLY A 282 -1.17 15.57 57.79
N LEU A 283 -1.49 14.81 58.85
CA LEU A 283 -2.63 14.98 59.74
C LEU A 283 -2.52 16.28 60.55
N VAL A 284 -3.54 17.15 60.55
CA VAL A 284 -4.01 17.88 61.74
C VAL A 284 -5.53 18.13 61.65
N GLN A 285 -6.16 17.86 62.78
CA GLN A 285 -7.58 17.85 63.17
C GLN A 285 -8.09 19.28 63.48
N GLY A 286 -9.39 19.57 63.30
CA GLY A 286 -10.01 20.78 63.85
C GLY A 286 -11.39 21.13 63.29
N GLU A 287 -12.39 21.19 64.17
CA GLU A 287 -13.83 21.33 63.96
C GLU A 287 -14.29 22.75 63.53
N GLY A 288 -15.53 22.85 63.02
CA GLY A 288 -16.45 23.96 63.37
C GLY A 288 -16.97 24.89 62.27
N ASN A 289 -18.26 24.73 61.95
CA ASN A 289 -19.29 25.74 61.58
C ASN A 289 -18.91 26.99 60.74
N ALA A 290 -19.61 27.21 59.63
CA ALA A 290 -20.73 28.17 59.54
C ALA A 290 -21.06 28.56 58.08
N ASP A 291 -22.38 28.65 57.84
CA ASP A 291 -23.13 29.27 56.74
C ASP A 291 -22.40 30.27 55.80
N LYS A 292 -22.68 30.11 54.50
CA LYS A 292 -23.24 31.16 53.63
C LYS A 292 -23.76 30.60 52.30
N THR A 293 -25.07 30.37 52.28
CA THR A 293 -26.04 30.65 51.20
C THR A 293 -25.71 32.02 50.54
N GLU A 294 -25.78 32.29 49.24
CA GLU A 294 -26.88 32.08 48.28
C GLU A 294 -26.43 32.05 46.80
N PRO A 295 -27.28 31.49 45.91
CA PRO A 295 -27.13 31.44 44.45
C PRO A 295 -27.96 32.51 43.74
N LEU A 296 -27.53 33.03 42.59
CA LEU A 296 -28.40 33.82 41.71
C LEU A 296 -28.02 33.61 40.25
N LEU A 297 -28.96 33.08 39.46
CA LEU A 297 -29.39 33.58 38.14
C LEU A 297 -30.43 32.60 37.56
N THR A 298 -31.71 32.92 37.78
CA THR A 298 -32.86 32.36 37.05
C THR A 298 -33.35 33.36 35.99
N PRO A 299 -34.00 32.88 34.92
CA PRO A 299 -34.20 33.63 33.67
C PRO A 299 -35.40 34.59 33.75
N SER A 300 -35.29 35.77 33.14
CA SER A 300 -36.44 36.68 33.03
C SER A 300 -37.11 36.55 31.65
N SER A 301 -38.37 36.15 31.67
CA SER A 301 -39.33 36.29 30.59
C SER A 301 -39.84 37.73 30.50
N SER A 302 -39.78 38.32 29.30
CA SER A 302 -40.58 39.49 28.93
C SER A 302 -41.11 39.26 27.51
N ALA A 303 -42.42 39.03 27.41
CA ALA A 303 -43.15 38.96 26.15
C ALA A 303 -43.95 40.25 25.99
N LYS A 304 -43.74 40.98 24.89
CA LYS A 304 -44.78 41.31 23.89
C LYS A 304 -44.29 42.29 22.82
N ASN A 305 -44.31 41.78 21.59
CA ASN A 305 -44.79 42.40 20.35
C ASN A 305 -44.06 43.61 19.75
N LEU A 306 -43.23 43.35 18.72
CA LEU A 306 -43.42 43.95 17.40
C LEU A 306 -42.80 43.11 16.26
N GLY A 307 -43.66 42.43 15.48
CA GLY A 307 -43.58 42.24 14.02
C GLY A 307 -42.37 41.55 13.37
N SER A 308 -42.60 40.31 12.89
CA SER A 308 -42.23 39.72 11.58
C SER A 308 -41.04 40.35 10.82
N PHE A 309 -40.00 39.61 10.41
CA PHE A 309 -39.99 38.53 9.42
C PHE A 309 -38.66 37.74 9.57
N HIS A 310 -38.65 36.45 9.20
CA HIS A 310 -37.53 35.46 9.24
C HIS A 310 -37.32 34.64 10.53
N GLU A 311 -38.32 33.85 10.94
CA GLU A 311 -38.13 32.77 11.94
C GLU A 311 -38.90 31.49 11.54
N SER A 312 -38.60 30.93 10.37
CA SER A 312 -39.16 29.62 9.97
C SER A 312 -38.11 28.55 9.65
N GLU A 313 -36.81 28.89 9.61
CA GLU A 313 -35.74 27.92 9.34
C GLU A 313 -34.96 27.52 10.60
N ASP A 314 -34.70 28.44 11.54
CA ASP A 314 -33.86 28.16 12.73
C ASP A 314 -34.53 27.26 13.79
N VAL A 315 -35.85 27.34 13.94
CA VAL A 315 -36.60 26.49 14.90
C VAL A 315 -36.57 25.01 14.46
N SER A 316 -36.46 24.76 13.16
CA SER A 316 -36.38 23.43 12.57
C SER A 316 -35.02 22.76 12.84
N GLU A 317 -33.92 23.54 12.80
CA GLU A 317 -32.59 23.01 13.09
C GLU A 317 -32.40 22.70 14.57
N VAL A 318 -32.87 23.56 15.48
CA VAL A 318 -32.74 23.30 16.92
C VAL A 318 -33.59 22.10 17.35
N ALA A 319 -34.83 21.98 16.85
CA ALA A 319 -35.67 20.83 17.12
C ALA A 319 -35.10 19.52 16.53
N MET A 320 -34.47 19.61 15.35
CA MET A 320 -33.77 18.47 14.71
C MET A 320 -32.51 18.06 15.48
N LEU A 321 -31.73 19.02 16.01
CA LEU A 321 -30.53 18.77 16.81
C LEU A 321 -30.89 18.15 18.18
N LEU A 322 -31.99 18.58 18.80
CA LEU A 322 -32.52 17.96 20.02
C LEU A 322 -33.02 16.53 19.76
N ALA A 323 -33.71 16.29 18.64
CA ALA A 323 -34.13 14.95 18.22
C ALA A 323 -32.95 14.03 17.84
N GLU A 324 -31.80 14.59 17.46
CA GLU A 324 -30.54 13.87 17.20
C GLU A 324 -29.84 13.48 18.50
N GLY A 325 -29.88 14.35 19.53
CA GLY A 325 -29.40 14.06 20.89
C GLY A 325 -30.22 12.99 21.63
N GLU A 326 -31.52 12.90 21.34
CA GLU A 326 -32.43 11.89 21.89
C GLU A 326 -32.47 10.57 21.08
N GLY A 327 -31.70 10.47 20.00
CA GLY A 327 -31.59 9.24 19.20
C GLY A 327 -32.80 8.89 18.33
N ALA A 328 -33.78 9.80 18.19
CA ALA A 328 -35.02 9.59 17.45
C ALA A 328 -34.87 9.73 15.93
N VAL A 329 -33.87 10.48 15.45
CA VAL A 329 -33.61 10.66 14.01
C VAL A 329 -32.13 10.39 13.69
N LYS A 330 -31.83 9.20 13.16
CA LYS A 330 -30.55 8.97 12.47
C LYS A 330 -30.62 9.59 11.08
N LYS A 331 -30.42 10.90 10.97
CA LYS A 331 -30.17 11.51 9.66
C LYS A 331 -28.91 10.83 9.12
N LYS A 332 -28.98 10.22 7.92
CA LYS A 332 -27.78 9.73 7.23
C LYS A 332 -26.91 10.95 6.91
N ARG A 333 -26.07 11.36 7.87
CA ARG A 333 -25.07 12.41 7.69
C ARG A 333 -24.23 12.01 6.48
N ARG A 334 -24.26 12.83 5.43
CA ARG A 334 -23.43 12.61 4.26
C ARG A 334 -21.97 12.77 4.70
N PRO A 335 -21.06 11.84 4.35
CA PRO A 335 -19.70 11.92 4.82
C PRO A 335 -19.02 13.21 4.31
N LYS A 336 -18.38 13.92 5.24
CA LYS A 336 -17.59 15.13 4.96
C LYS A 336 -16.29 14.74 4.25
N ARG A 337 -15.68 15.68 3.53
CA ARG A 337 -14.37 15.45 2.88
C ARG A 337 -13.35 15.09 3.97
N GLY A 338 -12.74 13.91 3.86
CA GLY A 338 -11.84 13.35 4.89
C GLY A 338 -12.44 12.21 5.74
N GLU A 339 -13.75 11.96 5.69
CA GLU A 339 -14.38 10.79 6.31
C GLU A 339 -14.39 9.59 5.33
N ASP A 340 -14.47 8.35 5.84
CA ASP A 340 -14.51 7.15 5.01
C ASP A 340 -15.83 7.07 4.22
N PHE A 341 -15.74 7.04 2.89
CA PHE A 341 -16.90 6.93 1.99
C PHE A 341 -17.24 5.47 1.69
N LYS A 342 -18.53 5.14 1.61
CA LYS A 342 -18.96 3.90 0.94
C LYS A 342 -18.75 4.03 -0.57
N PHE A 343 -18.44 2.93 -1.24
CA PHE A 343 -18.22 2.92 -2.70
C PHE A 343 -19.35 3.60 -3.49
N SER A 344 -20.61 3.27 -3.18
CA SER A 344 -21.78 3.87 -3.84
C SER A 344 -21.91 5.38 -3.59
N GLU A 345 -21.46 5.87 -2.43
CA GLU A 345 -21.50 7.29 -2.08
C GLU A 345 -20.36 8.06 -2.76
N ALA A 346 -19.20 7.41 -2.96
CA ALA A 346 -18.06 7.99 -3.66
C ALA A 346 -18.34 8.22 -5.15
N VAL A 347 -18.90 7.23 -5.86
CA VAL A 347 -19.15 7.31 -7.32
C VAL A 347 -20.14 8.41 -7.71
N ILE A 348 -21.02 8.82 -6.78
CA ILE A 348 -22.00 9.90 -7.01
C ILE A 348 -21.34 11.29 -6.92
N LYS A 349 -20.18 11.42 -6.24
CA LYS A 349 -19.51 12.72 -6.04
C LYS A 349 -18.73 13.17 -7.28
N ALA A 350 -18.81 14.46 -7.58
CA ALA A 350 -18.00 15.08 -8.63
C ALA A 350 -16.48 14.95 -8.37
N ASP A 351 -16.07 15.04 -7.10
CA ASP A 351 -14.67 14.85 -6.68
C ASP A 351 -14.10 13.49 -7.15
N PHE A 352 -14.92 12.43 -7.14
CA PHE A 352 -14.51 11.12 -7.61
C PHE A 352 -14.22 11.14 -9.12
N TRP A 353 -15.10 11.73 -9.92
CA TRP A 353 -14.92 11.82 -11.37
C TRP A 353 -13.76 12.73 -11.77
N LEU A 354 -13.54 13.80 -11.01
CA LEU A 354 -12.36 14.65 -11.18
C LEU A 354 -11.07 13.87 -10.92
N LEU A 355 -10.99 13.16 -9.78
CA LEU A 355 -9.85 12.32 -9.45
C LEU A 355 -9.66 11.18 -10.46
N PHE A 356 -10.76 10.56 -10.90
CA PHE A 356 -10.74 9.52 -11.92
C PHE A 356 -10.15 10.06 -13.23
N LEU A 357 -10.59 11.23 -13.71
CA LEU A 357 -10.11 11.81 -14.96
C LEU A 357 -8.64 12.22 -14.85
N VAL A 358 -8.24 12.87 -13.75
CA VAL A 358 -6.83 13.23 -13.50
C VAL A 358 -5.96 11.97 -13.42
N TYR A 359 -6.41 10.93 -12.74
CA TYR A 359 -5.70 9.65 -12.64
C TYR A 359 -5.62 8.93 -14.00
N PHE A 360 -6.73 8.90 -14.74
CA PHE A 360 -6.80 8.27 -16.06
C PHE A 360 -5.84 8.92 -17.04
N VAL A 361 -5.79 10.26 -17.09
CA VAL A 361 -4.86 11.00 -17.97
C VAL A 361 -3.43 10.87 -17.46
N GLY A 362 -3.18 11.08 -16.17
CA GLY A 362 -1.83 11.07 -15.59
C GLY A 362 -1.20 9.68 -15.57
N VAL A 363 -1.85 8.70 -14.94
CA VAL A 363 -1.32 7.33 -14.82
C VAL A 363 -1.47 6.57 -16.13
N GLY A 364 -2.59 6.71 -16.84
CA GLY A 364 -2.80 6.02 -18.12
C GLY A 364 -1.74 6.37 -19.18
N SER A 365 -1.36 7.65 -19.27
CA SER A 365 -0.25 8.06 -20.14
C SER A 365 1.09 7.47 -19.68
N GLY A 366 1.37 7.45 -18.37
CA GLY A 366 2.56 6.82 -17.81
C GLY A 366 2.67 5.32 -18.09
N VAL A 367 1.56 4.57 -17.93
CA VAL A 367 1.48 3.13 -18.26
C VAL A 367 1.69 2.91 -19.75
N THR A 368 1.12 3.78 -20.60
CA THR A 368 1.31 3.71 -22.06
C THR A 368 2.78 3.87 -22.45
N VAL A 369 3.50 4.82 -21.83
CA VAL A 369 4.94 5.01 -22.04
C VAL A 369 5.71 3.77 -21.57
N LEU A 370 5.36 3.20 -20.41
CA LEU A 370 5.95 1.98 -19.85
C LEU A 370 5.85 0.78 -20.79
N ASN A 371 4.66 0.54 -21.34
CA ASN A 371 4.41 -0.62 -22.19
C ASN A 371 5.09 -0.52 -23.56
N ASN A 372 5.38 0.71 -24.00
CA ASN A 372 6.08 0.96 -25.27
C ASN A 372 7.56 1.33 -25.07
N LEU A 373 8.04 1.33 -23.82
CA LEU A 373 9.34 1.85 -23.42
C LEU A 373 10.49 1.17 -24.18
N ALA A 374 10.43 -0.16 -24.27
CA ALA A 374 11.40 -0.95 -25.03
C ALA A 374 11.39 -0.61 -26.53
N GLN A 375 10.22 -0.38 -27.11
CA GLN A 375 10.08 -0.02 -28.52
C GLN A 375 10.59 1.40 -28.80
N ILE A 376 10.31 2.35 -27.90
CA ILE A 376 10.80 3.72 -27.97
C ILE A 376 12.34 3.74 -27.88
N GLY A 377 12.91 2.98 -26.94
CA GLY A 377 14.37 2.86 -26.80
C GLY A 377 15.04 2.36 -28.08
N ILE A 378 14.51 1.28 -28.66
CA ILE A 378 15.02 0.73 -29.93
C ILE A 378 14.90 1.74 -31.08
N ALA A 379 13.78 2.46 -31.16
CA ALA A 379 13.56 3.48 -32.21
C ALA A 379 14.53 4.67 -32.11
N GLN A 380 15.01 5.01 -30.91
CA GLN A 380 16.02 6.05 -30.69
C GLN A 380 17.47 5.56 -30.78
N GLY A 381 17.69 4.28 -31.14
CA GLY A 381 19.03 3.70 -31.22
C GLY A 381 19.63 3.30 -29.88
N VAL A 382 18.84 3.29 -28.80
CA VAL A 382 19.24 2.73 -27.50
C VAL A 382 18.97 1.23 -27.52
N HIS A 383 20.01 0.44 -27.73
CA HIS A 383 19.93 -1.03 -27.74
C HIS A 383 19.73 -1.63 -26.34
N GLU A 384 19.96 -0.83 -25.29
CA GLU A 384 19.99 -1.23 -23.88
C GLU A 384 18.68 -0.85 -23.15
N THR A 385 17.67 -1.72 -23.26
CA THR A 385 16.34 -1.49 -22.68
C THR A 385 16.32 -1.57 -21.15
N LYS A 386 17.31 -2.22 -20.53
CA LYS A 386 17.38 -2.42 -19.07
C LYS A 386 17.63 -1.12 -18.31
N ILE A 387 18.52 -0.27 -18.80
CA ILE A 387 18.83 1.05 -18.21
C ILE A 387 17.56 1.90 -18.17
N LEU A 388 16.79 1.89 -19.25
CA LEU A 388 15.60 2.71 -19.40
C LEU A 388 14.46 2.24 -18.47
N VAL A 389 14.30 0.92 -18.32
CA VAL A 389 13.37 0.31 -17.34
C VAL A 389 13.78 0.63 -15.90
N SER A 390 15.08 0.54 -15.57
CA SER A 390 15.57 0.83 -14.23
C SER A 390 15.42 2.31 -13.86
N LEU A 391 15.72 3.23 -14.79
CA LEU A 391 15.55 4.65 -14.58
C LEU A 391 14.08 5.00 -14.37
N PHE A 392 13.19 4.44 -15.20
CA PHE A 392 11.75 4.60 -15.02
C PHE A 392 11.29 4.09 -13.66
N SER A 393 11.76 2.91 -13.25
CA SER A 393 11.41 2.29 -11.95
C SER A 393 11.85 3.18 -10.78
N PHE A 394 13.05 3.76 -10.85
CA PHE A 394 13.55 4.70 -9.86
C PHE A 394 12.71 5.99 -9.81
N CYS A 395 12.39 6.59 -10.96
CA CYS A 395 11.53 7.77 -11.02
C CYS A 395 10.12 7.50 -10.49
N ASN A 396 9.55 6.34 -10.82
CA ASN A 396 8.25 5.88 -10.33
C ASN A 396 8.27 5.70 -8.80
N PHE A 397 9.34 5.09 -8.27
CA PHE A 397 9.57 4.96 -6.84
C PHE A 397 9.64 6.33 -6.15
N VAL A 398 10.48 7.25 -6.63
CA VAL A 398 10.63 8.60 -6.04
C VAL A 398 9.32 9.37 -6.10
N GLY A 399 8.57 9.28 -7.21
CA GLY A 399 7.27 9.93 -7.35
C GLY A 399 6.24 9.41 -6.34
N ARG A 400 6.18 8.09 -6.11
CA ARG A 400 5.26 7.48 -5.13
C ARG A 400 5.65 7.79 -3.69
N LEU A 401 6.95 7.78 -3.40
CA LEU A 401 7.47 8.13 -2.08
C LEU A 401 7.20 9.62 -1.76
N GLY A 402 7.56 10.51 -2.69
CA GLY A 402 7.34 11.94 -2.58
C GLY A 402 5.86 12.30 -2.49
N GLY A 403 5.00 11.67 -3.29
CA GLY A 403 3.55 11.84 -3.21
C GLY A 403 2.98 11.49 -1.83
N GLY A 404 3.51 10.45 -1.18
CA GLY A 404 3.13 10.10 0.19
C GLY A 404 3.51 11.15 1.23
N VAL A 405 4.76 11.66 1.16
CA VAL A 405 5.26 12.71 2.07
C VAL A 405 4.51 14.03 1.87
N VAL A 406 4.30 14.43 0.60
CA VAL A 406 3.56 15.65 0.25
C VAL A 406 2.10 15.53 0.69
N SER A 407 1.47 14.37 0.48
CA SER A 407 0.11 14.12 0.97
C SER A 407 0.03 14.23 2.49
N GLU A 408 1.04 13.74 3.22
CA GLU A 408 1.07 13.86 4.68
C GLU A 408 1.20 15.32 5.12
N HIS A 409 2.06 16.09 4.46
CA HIS A 409 2.28 17.50 4.77
C HIS A 409 1.05 18.39 4.56
N PHE A 410 0.19 18.06 3.58
CA PHE A 410 -1.04 18.81 3.31
C PHE A 410 -2.27 18.32 4.09
N VAL A 411 -2.21 17.10 4.65
CA VAL A 411 -3.35 16.47 5.37
C VAL A 411 -3.17 16.54 6.89
N SER A 412 -1.92 16.60 7.39
CA SER A 412 -1.59 17.00 8.77
C SER A 412 -1.87 18.49 8.97
#